data_AF-A0A024SCU3-F1
#
_entry.id   AF-A0A024SCU3-F1
#
_cell.length_a   1.000
_cell.length_b   1.000
_cell.length_c   1.000
_cell.angle_alpha   90.00
_cell.angle_beta   90.00
_cell.angle_gamma   90.00
#
_symmetry.space_group_name_H-M   'P 1'
#
loop_
_entity.id
_entity.type
_entity.pdbx_description
1 polymer ?
#
loop_
_entity_poly.entity_id
_entity_poly.type
_entity_poly.pdbx_seq_one_letter_code
_entity_poly.pdbx_strand_id
1 'polypeptide(L)'
;YTPPTKGILSCLPSSWVPYAELIRLDKPHGIYMTIYPYALGLLYASQLTSESLPPNVVLSRFLNLAIWTFLIRSAGCAWNDNVDQDFDRQTARCRDRPIARGAISTLQGHVFTTALLALGFLSIQNFPLESKIDGAATVLLTCIYPFGKRFTHFAQVTLGLTLSVAIIFGPHSVGANPLSQGNFLPTTCLVSSIILLVIFYDVVYARQDTVDDLKSGVKGMAVLFRNWITTLLLTLIIAILTLLYITARSLDLGWVFFGLSVAGPA
;
A
#
# COMPACT_ATOMS: atom_id res chain seq x y z
N TYR A 1 18.78 -0.20 -20.87
CA TYR A 1 17.44 -0.74 -21.19
C TYR A 1 17.46 -1.78 -22.31
N THR A 2 16.95 -2.98 -22.03
CA THR A 2 16.59 -4.01 -23.02
C THR A 2 15.09 -4.27 -22.92
N PRO A 3 14.31 -4.21 -24.02
CA PRO A 3 12.88 -4.50 -23.97
C PRO A 3 12.59 -5.91 -23.43
N PRO A 4 11.47 -6.11 -22.72
CA PRO A 4 11.11 -7.41 -22.17
C PRO A 4 10.84 -8.42 -23.28
N THR A 5 11.50 -9.58 -23.20
CA THR A 5 11.36 -10.70 -24.14
C THR A 5 10.56 -11.88 -23.59
N LYS A 6 10.18 -11.81 -22.31
CA LYS A 6 9.39 -12.82 -21.59
C LYS A 6 8.36 -12.15 -20.68
N GLY A 7 7.36 -12.92 -20.25
CA GLY A 7 6.34 -12.48 -19.30
C GLY A 7 5.23 -11.66 -19.95
N ILE A 8 4.38 -11.03 -19.13
CA ILE A 8 3.18 -10.34 -19.62
C ILE A 8 3.53 -9.15 -20.52
N LEU A 9 4.66 -8.48 -20.27
CA LEU A 9 5.07 -7.30 -21.02
C LEU A 9 5.47 -7.61 -22.47
N SER A 10 6.04 -8.80 -22.75
CA SER A 10 6.41 -9.17 -24.12
C SER A 10 5.21 -9.43 -25.03
N CYS A 11 4.02 -9.62 -24.45
CA CYS A 11 2.77 -9.82 -25.19
C CYS A 11 2.05 -8.50 -25.50
N LEU A 12 2.50 -7.37 -24.93
CA LEU A 12 1.88 -6.07 -25.13
C LEU A 12 2.43 -5.38 -26.38
N PRO A 13 1.65 -4.50 -27.04
CA PRO A 13 2.17 -3.60 -28.05
C PRO A 13 3.37 -2.81 -27.52
N SER A 14 4.39 -2.59 -28.34
CA SER A 14 5.62 -1.91 -27.94
C SER A 14 5.38 -0.51 -27.35
N SER A 15 4.34 0.19 -27.79
CA SER A 15 3.91 1.49 -27.27
C SER A 15 3.30 1.43 -25.87
N TRP A 16 2.77 0.28 -25.44
CA TRP A 16 2.13 0.09 -24.14
C TRP A 16 3.12 -0.40 -23.07
N VAL A 17 4.21 -1.05 -23.48
CA VAL A 17 5.23 -1.59 -22.57
C VAL A 17 5.73 -0.55 -21.56
N PRO A 18 6.10 0.69 -21.94
CA PRO A 18 6.56 1.68 -20.96
C PRO A 18 5.51 2.01 -19.89
N TYR A 19 4.22 2.03 -20.25
CA TYR A 19 3.14 2.31 -19.30
C TYR A 19 2.88 1.12 -18.36
N ALA A 20 2.99 -0.10 -18.87
CA ALA A 20 2.88 -1.31 -18.08
C ALA A 20 4.06 -1.47 -17.09
N GLU A 21 5.28 -1.09 -17.50
CA GLU A 21 6.44 -0.98 -16.61
C GLU A 21 6.26 0.13 -15.57
N LEU A 22 5.65 1.27 -15.97
CA LEU A 22 5.41 2.39 -15.06
C LEU A 22 4.51 1.99 -13.90
N ILE A 23 3.48 1.16 -14.14
CA ILE A 23 2.60 0.63 -13.10
C ILE A 23 3.12 -0.64 -12.41
N ARG A 24 4.30 -1.13 -12.81
CA ARG A 24 4.93 -2.36 -12.31
C ARG A 24 4.09 -3.62 -12.57
N LEU A 25 3.47 -3.72 -13.74
CA LEU A 25 2.64 -4.88 -14.11
C LEU A 25 3.45 -6.18 -14.14
N ASP A 26 4.75 -6.10 -14.41
CA ASP A 26 5.72 -7.20 -14.35
C ASP A 26 6.11 -7.62 -12.94
N LYS A 27 5.84 -6.78 -11.93
CA LYS A 27 6.22 -6.99 -10.52
C LYS A 27 4.98 -6.90 -9.62
N PRO A 28 4.07 -7.89 -9.67
CA PRO A 28 2.76 -7.82 -9.03
C PRO A 28 2.82 -7.87 -7.50
N HIS A 29 3.98 -8.16 -6.89
CA HIS A 29 4.14 -8.23 -5.45
C HIS A 29 3.62 -6.99 -4.70
N GLY A 30 3.85 -5.79 -5.25
CA GLY A 30 3.33 -4.56 -4.65
C GLY A 30 1.80 -4.45 -4.69
N ILE A 31 1.15 -5.09 -5.66
CA ILE A 31 -0.32 -5.17 -5.72
C ILE A 31 -0.82 -6.10 -4.61
N TYR A 32 -0.21 -7.28 -4.43
CA TYR A 32 -0.59 -8.21 -3.36
C TYR A 32 -0.45 -7.59 -1.97
N MET A 33 0.66 -6.89 -1.72
CA MET A 33 0.87 -6.15 -0.47
C MET A 33 -0.18 -5.06 -0.22
N THR A 34 -0.72 -4.45 -1.27
CA THR A 34 -1.75 -3.42 -1.15
C THR A 34 -3.13 -4.04 -1.00
N ILE A 35 -3.42 -5.17 -1.67
CA ILE A 35 -4.72 -5.86 -1.58
C ILE A 35 -4.93 -6.44 -0.18
N TYR A 36 -3.87 -6.95 0.45
CA TYR A 36 -3.97 -7.60 1.76
C TYR A 36 -4.64 -6.74 2.84
N PRO A 37 -4.25 -5.47 3.09
CA PRO A 37 -4.95 -4.60 4.04
C PRO A 37 -6.42 -4.34 3.69
N TYR A 38 -6.78 -4.25 2.41
CA TYR A 38 -8.18 -4.07 2.00
C TYR A 38 -9.02 -5.34 2.19
N ALA A 39 -8.43 -6.51 1.90
CA ALA A 39 -9.06 -7.79 2.21
C ALA A 39 -9.28 -7.94 3.71
N LEU A 40 -8.26 -7.63 4.52
CA LEU A 40 -8.35 -7.67 5.98
C LEU A 40 -9.38 -6.68 6.52
N GLY A 41 -9.42 -5.46 5.99
CA GLY A 41 -10.42 -4.46 6.36
C GLY A 41 -11.85 -4.90 6.03
N LEU A 42 -12.05 -5.57 4.90
CA LEU A 42 -13.35 -6.12 4.54
C LEU A 42 -13.75 -7.32 5.42
N LEU A 43 -12.81 -8.19 5.77
CA LEU A 43 -13.06 -9.27 6.73
C LEU A 43 -13.37 -8.72 8.12
N TYR A 44 -12.62 -7.70 8.55
CA TYR A 44 -12.86 -6.98 9.80
C TYR A 44 -14.26 -6.35 9.84
N ALA A 45 -14.74 -5.82 8.71
CA ALA A 45 -16.08 -5.26 8.60
C ALA A 45 -17.19 -6.25 8.99
N SER A 46 -17.02 -7.55 8.70
CA SER A 46 -18.00 -8.59 9.06
C SER A 46 -18.17 -8.76 10.58
N GLN A 47 -17.21 -8.30 11.37
CA GLN A 47 -17.24 -8.36 12.83
C GLN A 47 -17.85 -7.11 13.45
N LEU A 48 -17.99 -6.04 12.65
CA LEU A 48 -18.54 -4.77 13.09
C LEU A 48 -20.03 -4.61 12.76
N THR A 49 -20.57 -5.51 11.93
CA THR A 49 -21.99 -5.53 11.56
C THR A 49 -22.77 -6.46 12.48
N SER A 50 -23.96 -6.02 12.90
CA SER A 50 -24.86 -6.84 13.74
C SER A 50 -25.40 -8.06 13.00
N GLU A 51 -25.51 -7.98 11.67
CA GLU A 51 -25.95 -9.05 10.79
C GLU A 51 -24.78 -9.60 9.99
N SER A 52 -24.83 -10.89 9.68
CA SER A 52 -23.83 -11.52 8.81
C SER A 52 -23.95 -10.97 7.39
N LEU A 53 -22.83 -10.50 6.84
CA LEU A 53 -22.80 -9.99 5.48
C LEU A 53 -23.04 -11.14 4.48
N PRO A 54 -23.98 -10.99 3.54
CA PRO A 54 -24.20 -11.99 2.49
C PRO A 54 -22.92 -12.25 1.68
N PRO A 55 -22.57 -13.51 1.34
CA PRO A 55 -21.33 -13.83 0.63
C PRO A 55 -21.17 -13.10 -0.71
N ASN A 56 -22.27 -12.84 -1.43
CA ASN A 56 -22.27 -12.07 -2.67
C ASN A 56 -21.90 -10.60 -2.45
N VAL A 57 -22.28 -10.00 -1.31
CA VAL A 57 -21.89 -8.64 -0.95
C VAL A 57 -20.40 -8.59 -0.65
N VAL A 58 -19.88 -9.55 0.14
CA VAL A 58 -18.45 -9.64 0.45
C VAL A 58 -17.62 -9.83 -0.83
N LEU A 59 -18.01 -10.75 -1.71
CA LEU A 59 -17.31 -10.98 -2.98
C LEU A 59 -17.34 -9.73 -3.87
N SER A 60 -18.50 -9.09 -4.01
CA SER A 60 -18.64 -7.86 -4.80
C SER A 60 -17.76 -6.73 -4.26
N ARG A 61 -17.75 -6.52 -2.93
CA ARG A 61 -16.90 -5.51 -2.29
C ARG A 61 -15.43 -5.83 -2.47
N PHE A 62 -15.03 -7.09 -2.30
CA PHE A 62 -13.65 -7.51 -2.51
C PHE A 62 -13.19 -7.22 -3.95
N LEU A 63 -13.99 -7.56 -4.96
CA LEU A 63 -13.66 -7.30 -6.37
C LEU A 63 -13.51 -5.80 -6.65
N ASN A 64 -14.43 -4.96 -6.14
CA ASN A 64 -14.32 -3.51 -6.27
C ASN A 64 -13.06 -2.96 -5.57
N LEU A 65 -12.76 -3.43 -4.36
CA LEU A 65 -11.56 -3.02 -3.62
C LEU A 65 -10.27 -3.51 -4.29
N ALA A 66 -10.28 -4.66 -4.96
CA ALA A 66 -9.15 -5.16 -5.74
C ALA A 66 -8.90 -4.27 -6.98
N ILE A 67 -9.96 -3.85 -7.68
CA ILE A 67 -9.87 -2.90 -8.80
C ILE A 67 -9.35 -1.55 -8.31
N TRP A 68 -9.93 -1.01 -7.23
CA TRP A 68 -9.48 0.21 -6.57
C TRP A 68 -7.99 0.12 -6.23
N THR A 69 -7.59 -0.95 -5.56
CA THR A 69 -6.21 -1.19 -5.15
C THR A 69 -5.26 -1.22 -6.34
N PHE A 70 -5.62 -1.96 -7.39
CA PHE A 70 -4.81 -2.02 -8.61
C PHE A 70 -4.60 -0.61 -9.20
N LEU A 71 -5.67 0.18 -9.31
CA LEU A 71 -5.63 1.51 -9.90
C LEU A 71 -4.84 2.52 -9.04
N ILE A 72 -5.10 2.57 -7.74
CA ILE A 72 -4.42 3.50 -6.83
C ILE A 72 -2.95 3.13 -6.64
N ARG A 73 -2.63 1.84 -6.55
CA ARG A 73 -1.23 1.39 -6.47
C ARG A 73 -0.48 1.70 -7.77
N SER A 74 -1.14 1.53 -8.92
CA SER A 74 -0.59 1.89 -10.24
C SER A 74 -0.34 3.40 -10.33
N ALA A 75 -1.31 4.21 -9.91
CA ALA A 75 -1.20 5.67 -9.87
C ALA A 75 -0.08 6.12 -8.92
N GLY A 76 0.03 5.51 -7.75
CA GLY A 76 1.11 5.80 -6.79
C GLY A 76 2.50 5.51 -7.34
N CYS A 77 2.67 4.45 -8.13
CA CYS A 77 3.94 4.17 -8.81
C CYS A 77 4.25 5.19 -9.92
N ALA A 78 3.26 5.52 -10.75
CA ALA A 78 3.42 6.54 -11.78
C ALA A 78 3.72 7.92 -11.18
N TRP A 79 3.05 8.29 -10.09
CA TRP A 79 3.31 9.51 -9.33
C TRP A 79 4.71 9.51 -8.74
N ASN A 80 5.12 8.42 -8.08
CA ASN A 80 6.45 8.31 -7.48
C ASN A 80 7.55 8.48 -8.53
N ASP A 81 7.45 7.79 -9.68
CA ASP A 81 8.43 7.91 -10.77
C ASP A 81 8.43 9.31 -11.41
N ASN A 82 7.31 10.03 -11.46
CA ASN A 82 7.27 11.42 -11.91
C ASN A 82 8.01 12.36 -10.92
N VAL A 83 7.75 12.20 -9.62
CA VAL A 83 8.34 13.07 -8.59
C VAL A 83 9.84 12.81 -8.43
N ASP A 84 10.27 11.55 -8.54
CA ASP A 84 11.66 11.14 -8.31
C ASP A 84 12.49 11.04 -9.59
N GLN A 85 11.95 11.41 -10.77
CA GLN A 85 12.60 11.20 -12.06
C GLN A 85 14.08 11.66 -12.14
N ASP A 86 14.43 12.78 -11.51
CA ASP A 86 15.81 13.30 -11.52
C ASP A 86 16.75 12.49 -10.65
N PHE A 87 16.26 11.98 -9.52
CA PHE A 87 17.00 11.06 -8.66
C PHE A 87 17.12 9.68 -9.31
N ASP A 88 16.02 9.20 -9.90
CA ASP A 88 15.97 7.89 -10.54
C ASP A 88 17.00 7.80 -11.70
N ARG A 89 17.21 8.89 -12.45
CA ARG A 89 18.26 9.00 -13.49
C ARG A 89 19.69 8.76 -12.97
N GLN A 90 19.95 9.06 -11.71
CA GLN A 90 21.28 9.00 -11.10
C GLN A 90 21.59 7.64 -10.47
N THR A 91 20.60 6.74 -10.33
CA THR A 91 20.80 5.44 -9.66
C THR A 91 20.80 4.29 -10.66
N ALA A 92 21.73 3.35 -10.50
CA ALA A 92 21.84 2.19 -11.38
C ALA A 92 20.55 1.35 -11.43
N ARG A 93 19.83 1.26 -10.30
CA ARG A 93 18.59 0.50 -10.19
C ARG A 93 17.40 1.17 -10.88
N CYS A 94 17.29 2.50 -10.80
CA CYS A 94 16.09 3.20 -11.26
C CYS A 94 16.25 3.93 -12.60
N ARG A 95 17.48 4.05 -13.13
CA ARG A 95 17.74 4.77 -14.39
C ARG A 95 16.97 4.22 -15.59
N ASP A 96 16.64 2.93 -15.58
CA ASP A 96 15.87 2.27 -16.63
C ASP A 96 14.35 2.40 -16.44
N ARG A 97 13.85 3.12 -15.43
CA ARG A 97 12.41 3.40 -15.29
C ARG A 97 11.91 4.23 -16.48
N PRO A 98 10.66 4.03 -16.93
CA PRO A 98 10.14 4.65 -18.16
C PRO A 98 10.30 6.18 -18.24
N ILE A 99 10.00 6.90 -17.15
CA ILE A 99 10.11 8.37 -17.11
C ILE A 99 11.58 8.81 -16.99
N ALA A 100 12.36 8.12 -16.16
CA ALA A 100 13.78 8.42 -15.98
C ALA A 100 14.56 8.26 -17.30
N ARG A 101 14.32 7.18 -18.05
CA ARG A 101 14.98 6.90 -19.35
C ARG A 101 14.38 7.67 -20.54
N GLY A 102 13.30 8.42 -20.33
CA GLY A 102 12.63 9.21 -21.38
C GLY A 102 11.71 8.43 -22.32
N ALA A 103 11.34 7.19 -21.99
CA ALA A 103 10.34 6.42 -22.76
C ALA A 103 8.91 6.94 -22.56
N ILE A 104 8.66 7.63 -21.45
CA ILE A 104 7.44 8.37 -21.16
C ILE A 104 7.86 9.79 -20.78
N SER A 105 7.25 10.82 -21.37
CA SER A 105 7.49 12.21 -20.97
C SER A 105 6.87 12.51 -19.61
N THR A 106 7.39 13.50 -18.88
CA THR A 106 6.82 13.91 -17.58
C THR A 106 5.33 14.27 -17.70
N LEU A 107 4.93 14.96 -18.77
CA LEU A 107 3.53 15.28 -19.01
C LEU A 107 2.68 14.02 -19.22
N GLN A 108 3.14 13.06 -20.03
CA GLN A 108 2.45 11.78 -20.22
C GLN A 108 2.34 11.02 -18.89
N GLY A 109 3.38 11.05 -18.06
CA GLY A 109 3.36 10.46 -16.73
C GLY A 109 2.30 11.08 -15.81
N HIS A 110 2.17 12.41 -15.80
CA HIS A 110 1.12 13.09 -15.03
C HIS A 110 -0.28 12.79 -15.56
N VAL A 111 -0.50 12.87 -16.87
CA VAL A 111 -1.79 12.55 -17.50
C VAL A 111 -2.21 11.13 -17.17
N PHE A 112 -1.27 10.18 -17.25
CA PHE A 112 -1.54 8.78 -16.95
C PHE A 112 -1.83 8.53 -15.46
N THR A 113 -1.07 9.16 -14.55
CA THR A 113 -1.38 9.16 -13.11
C THR A 113 -2.79 9.66 -12.85
N THR A 114 -3.17 10.81 -13.42
CA THR A 114 -4.51 11.40 -13.26
C THR A 114 -5.61 10.50 -13.82
N ALA A 115 -5.38 9.87 -14.98
CA ALA A 115 -6.32 8.92 -15.56
C ALA A 115 -6.54 7.70 -14.64
N LEU A 116 -5.48 7.15 -14.05
CA LEU A 116 -5.56 6.04 -13.10
C LEU A 116 -6.32 6.45 -11.82
N LEU A 117 -6.08 7.66 -11.30
CA LEU A 117 -6.82 8.17 -10.14
C LEU A 117 -8.31 8.39 -10.45
N ALA A 118 -8.64 8.91 -11.64
CA ALA A 118 -10.02 9.09 -12.08
C ALA A 118 -10.74 7.74 -12.22
N LEU A 119 -10.09 6.75 -12.85
CA LEU A 119 -10.62 5.38 -12.92
C LEU A 119 -10.78 4.76 -11.52
N GLY A 120 -9.82 5.01 -10.62
CA GLY A 120 -9.90 4.60 -9.22
C GLY A 120 -11.15 5.16 -8.55
N PHE A 121 -11.37 6.48 -8.65
CA PHE A 121 -12.57 7.12 -8.11
C PHE A 121 -13.86 6.53 -8.71
N LEU A 122 -13.91 6.30 -10.03
CA LEU A 122 -15.06 5.68 -10.68
C LEU A 122 -15.35 4.27 -10.14
N SER A 123 -14.31 3.49 -9.80
CA SER A 123 -14.47 2.14 -9.23
C SER A 123 -15.17 2.14 -7.86
N ILE A 124 -15.11 3.25 -7.13
CA ILE A 124 -15.75 3.41 -5.80
C ILE A 124 -16.93 4.40 -5.82
N GLN A 125 -17.41 4.82 -6.99
CA GLN A 125 -18.45 5.86 -7.09
C GLN A 125 -19.74 5.50 -6.34
N ASN A 126 -20.08 4.20 -6.34
CA ASN A 126 -21.29 3.64 -5.74
C ASN A 126 -21.09 3.27 -4.25
N PHE A 127 -19.96 3.64 -3.65
CA PHE A 127 -19.70 3.39 -2.24
C PHE A 127 -20.28 4.53 -1.38
N PRO A 128 -20.52 4.29 -0.08
CA PRO A 128 -20.91 5.32 0.88
C PRO A 128 -19.92 6.51 0.87
N LEU A 129 -20.40 7.67 1.35
CA LEU A 129 -19.60 8.90 1.36
C LEU A 129 -18.31 8.73 2.18
N GLU A 130 -18.42 8.01 3.28
CA GLU A 130 -17.37 7.68 4.24
C GLU A 130 -16.23 6.93 3.55
N SER A 131 -16.54 5.89 2.75
CA SER A 131 -15.53 5.20 1.93
C SER A 131 -14.89 6.09 0.88
N LYS A 132 -15.64 7.05 0.31
CA LYS A 132 -15.07 8.01 -0.64
C LYS A 132 -14.11 8.99 0.06
N ILE A 133 -14.40 9.38 1.30
CA ILE A 133 -13.51 10.18 2.14
C ILE A 133 -12.22 9.37 2.45
N ASP A 134 -12.35 8.11 2.81
CA ASP A 134 -11.20 7.21 3.03
C ASP A 134 -10.35 7.06 1.76
N GLY A 135 -11.01 6.92 0.60
CA GLY A 135 -10.35 6.87 -0.70
C GLY A 135 -9.57 8.15 -1.00
N ALA A 136 -10.17 9.32 -0.73
CA ALA A 136 -9.50 10.61 -0.87
C ALA A 136 -8.31 10.75 0.09
N ALA A 137 -8.44 10.30 1.34
CA ALA A 137 -7.34 10.28 2.30
C ALA A 137 -6.18 9.38 1.83
N THR A 138 -6.50 8.21 1.27
CA THR A 138 -5.51 7.29 0.67
C THR A 138 -4.75 7.96 -0.48
N VAL A 139 -5.46 8.65 -1.38
CA VAL A 139 -4.84 9.38 -2.51
C VAL A 139 -3.95 10.51 -2.00
N LEU A 140 -4.42 11.29 -1.03
CA LEU A 140 -3.63 12.38 -0.43
C LEU A 140 -2.32 11.87 0.18
N LEU A 141 -2.38 10.81 1.00
CA LEU A 141 -1.20 10.21 1.61
C LEU A 141 -0.25 9.62 0.56
N THR A 142 -0.79 9.00 -0.49
CA THR A 142 -0.02 8.49 -1.64
C THR A 142 0.71 9.63 -2.36
N CYS A 143 0.07 10.79 -2.51
CA CYS A 143 0.69 11.96 -3.12
C CYS A 143 1.83 12.52 -2.26
N ILE A 144 1.69 12.49 -0.93
CA ILE A 144 2.69 13.01 0.02
C ILE A 144 3.90 12.06 0.15
N TYR A 145 3.68 10.75 0.06
CA TYR A 145 4.69 9.73 0.33
C TYR A 145 6.06 9.94 -0.36
N PRO A 146 6.16 10.21 -1.67
CA PRO A 146 7.46 10.35 -2.36
C PRO A 146 8.33 11.48 -1.78
N PHE A 147 7.70 12.54 -1.27
CA PHE A 147 8.41 13.66 -0.65
C PHE A 147 9.01 13.30 0.71
N GLY A 148 8.48 12.28 1.39
CA GLY A 148 8.92 11.88 2.73
C GLY A 148 10.42 11.60 2.81
N LYS A 149 11.00 10.95 1.79
CA LYS A 149 12.44 10.62 1.73
C LYS A 149 13.35 11.86 1.74
N ARG A 150 12.84 13.02 1.32
CA ARG A 150 13.60 14.27 1.26
C ARG A 150 13.64 14.97 2.63
N PHE A 151 12.63 14.74 3.47
CA PHE A 151 12.45 15.51 4.71
C PHE A 151 12.57 14.68 6.00
N THR A 152 12.35 13.36 5.94
CA THR A 152 12.29 12.51 7.14
C THR A 152 12.96 11.14 6.96
N HIS A 153 13.49 10.58 8.05
CA HIS A 153 13.93 9.18 8.12
C HIS A 153 12.76 8.18 8.19
N PHE A 154 11.53 8.69 8.33
CA PHE A 154 10.33 7.91 8.67
C PHE A 154 9.32 7.87 7.52
N ALA A 155 9.77 7.95 6.26
CA ALA A 155 8.88 7.89 5.09
C ALA A 155 8.02 6.61 5.07
N GLN A 156 8.51 5.53 5.70
CA GLN A 156 7.78 4.28 5.92
C GLN A 156 6.49 4.46 6.71
N VAL A 157 6.45 5.43 7.64
CA VAL A 157 5.26 5.73 8.43
C VAL A 157 4.16 6.28 7.53
N THR A 158 4.48 7.17 6.58
CA THR A 158 3.51 7.68 5.60
C THR A 158 2.97 6.58 4.71
N LEU A 159 3.82 5.64 4.27
CA LEU A 159 3.38 4.46 3.53
C LEU A 159 2.46 3.57 4.37
N GLY A 160 2.83 3.32 5.63
CA GLY A 160 2.02 2.55 6.57
C GLY A 160 0.67 3.19 6.83
N LEU A 161 0.63 4.51 7.05
CA LEU A 161 -0.61 5.27 7.18
C LEU A 161 -1.49 5.10 5.95
N THR A 162 -0.93 5.25 4.75
CA THR A 162 -1.64 5.09 3.47
C THR A 162 -2.35 3.74 3.38
N LEU A 163 -1.63 2.65 3.68
CA LEU A 163 -2.19 1.29 3.61
C LEU A 163 -3.14 0.96 4.77
N SER A 164 -2.92 1.58 5.94
CA SER A 164 -3.78 1.35 7.10
C SER A 164 -5.18 1.92 6.96
N VAL A 165 -5.39 2.92 6.08
CA VAL A 165 -6.72 3.45 5.74
C VAL A 165 -7.65 2.33 5.27
N ALA A 166 -7.12 1.26 4.66
CA ALA A 166 -7.89 0.11 4.22
C ALA A 166 -8.72 -0.56 5.34
N ILE A 167 -8.24 -0.51 6.58
CA ILE A 167 -8.93 -1.05 7.77
C ILE A 167 -10.16 -0.24 8.14
N ILE A 168 -10.19 1.05 7.80
CA ILE A 168 -11.34 1.95 8.00
C ILE A 168 -12.26 1.90 6.78
N PHE A 169 -11.67 1.87 5.59
CA PHE A 169 -12.36 1.80 4.30
C PHE A 169 -13.29 0.58 4.23
N GLY A 170 -12.77 -0.61 4.58
CA GLY A 170 -13.52 -1.87 4.52
C GLY A 170 -14.87 -1.81 5.25
N PRO A 171 -14.90 -1.48 6.55
CA PRO A 171 -16.13 -1.25 7.32
C PRO A 171 -17.06 -0.21 6.72
N HIS A 172 -16.55 0.97 6.35
CA HIS A 172 -17.38 2.00 5.71
C HIS A 172 -18.00 1.51 4.40
N SER A 173 -17.32 0.63 3.65
CA SER A 173 -17.83 0.13 2.36
C SER A 173 -19.09 -0.73 2.48
N VAL A 174 -19.34 -1.28 3.67
CA VAL A 174 -20.53 -2.08 3.99
C VAL A 174 -21.46 -1.37 4.98
N GLY A 175 -21.22 -0.09 5.25
CA GLY A 175 -22.07 0.73 6.13
C GLY A 175 -21.84 0.52 7.63
N ALA A 176 -20.75 -0.15 8.02
CA ALA A 176 -20.36 -0.26 9.42
C ALA A 176 -19.56 0.98 9.87
N ASN A 177 -19.71 1.39 11.13
CA ASN A 177 -18.92 2.47 11.72
C ASN A 177 -17.75 1.88 12.55
N PRO A 178 -16.51 1.91 12.05
CA PRO A 178 -15.34 1.40 12.75
C PRO A 178 -14.85 2.32 13.88
N LEU A 179 -15.35 3.55 13.96
CA LEU A 179 -14.96 4.56 14.95
C LEU A 179 -16.03 4.76 16.04
N SER A 180 -17.04 3.89 16.10
CA SER A 180 -18.01 3.86 17.20
C SER A 180 -17.31 3.52 18.53
N GLN A 181 -17.91 3.89 19.66
CA GLN A 181 -17.30 3.71 20.99
C GLN A 181 -16.87 2.25 21.27
N GLY A 182 -17.65 1.26 20.82
CA GLY A 182 -17.31 -0.16 20.98
C GLY A 182 -16.22 -0.66 20.01
N ASN A 183 -16.11 -0.04 18.83
CA ASN A 183 -15.20 -0.47 17.77
C ASN A 183 -13.87 0.29 17.76
N PHE A 184 -13.78 1.41 18.48
CA PHE A 184 -12.62 2.30 18.44
C PHE A 184 -11.32 1.61 18.83
N LEU A 185 -11.31 0.86 19.93
CA LEU A 185 -10.13 0.14 20.40
C LEU A 185 -9.66 -0.94 19.40
N PRO A 186 -10.50 -1.92 18.98
CA PRO A 186 -10.05 -2.93 18.03
C PRO A 186 -9.64 -2.33 16.69
N THR A 187 -10.32 -1.28 16.22
CA THR A 187 -9.98 -0.59 14.95
C THR A 187 -8.63 0.08 15.05
N THR A 188 -8.37 0.87 16.10
CA THR A 188 -7.10 1.60 16.26
C THR A 188 -5.92 0.66 16.46
N CYS A 189 -6.10 -0.45 17.18
CA CYS A 189 -5.10 -1.50 17.29
C CYS A 189 -4.80 -2.15 15.93
N LEU A 190 -5.83 -2.46 15.14
CA LEU A 190 -5.67 -3.08 13.82
C LEU A 190 -5.00 -2.13 12.82
N VAL A 191 -5.44 -0.87 12.76
CA VAL A 191 -4.80 0.21 11.97
C VAL A 191 -3.32 0.32 12.34
N SER A 192 -3.01 0.40 13.64
CA SER A 192 -1.63 0.50 14.13
C SER A 192 -0.80 -0.72 13.75
N SER A 193 -1.37 -1.93 13.84
CA SER A 193 -0.69 -3.16 13.44
C SER A 193 -0.32 -3.16 11.95
N ILE A 194 -1.18 -2.64 11.08
CA ILE A 194 -0.88 -2.50 9.65
C ILE A 194 0.22 -1.46 9.43
N ILE A 195 0.19 -0.32 10.11
CA ILE A 195 1.27 0.67 10.01
C ILE A 195 2.62 0.03 10.37
N LEU A 196 2.68 -0.69 11.49
CA LEU A 196 3.91 -1.35 11.95
C LEU A 196 4.34 -2.49 11.01
N LEU A 197 3.40 -3.27 10.46
CA LEU A 197 3.69 -4.31 9.48
C LEU A 197 4.32 -3.72 8.21
N VAL A 198 3.79 -2.59 7.75
CA VAL A 198 4.33 -1.86 6.59
C VAL A 198 5.72 -1.33 6.84
N ILE A 199 5.95 -0.76 8.02
CA ILE A 199 7.29 -0.34 8.44
C ILE A 199 8.23 -1.55 8.49
N PHE A 200 7.79 -2.67 9.04
CA PHE A 200 8.59 -3.88 9.17
C PHE A 200 9.10 -4.37 7.81
N TYR A 201 8.20 -4.64 6.86
CA TYR A 201 8.64 -5.19 5.57
C TYR A 201 9.40 -4.15 4.72
N ASP A 202 9.06 -2.85 4.82
CA ASP A 202 9.76 -1.81 4.06
C ASP A 202 11.18 -1.60 4.60
N VAL A 203 11.39 -1.73 5.92
CA VAL A 203 12.73 -1.74 6.52
C VAL A 203 13.52 -2.97 6.08
N VAL A 204 12.91 -4.16 6.02
CA VAL A 204 13.56 -5.37 5.50
C VAL A 204 13.98 -5.17 4.03
N TYR A 205 13.12 -4.56 3.21
CA TYR A 205 13.44 -4.28 1.81
C TYR A 205 14.55 -3.23 1.67
N ALA A 206 14.42 -2.09 2.36
CA ALA A 206 15.40 -1.00 2.34
C ALA A 206 16.76 -1.38 2.95
N ARG A 207 16.83 -2.46 3.74
CA ARG A 207 18.11 -2.98 4.23
C ARG A 207 19.05 -3.38 3.09
N GLN A 208 18.50 -3.87 1.98
CA GLN A 208 19.30 -4.27 0.81
C GLN A 208 19.99 -3.07 0.14
N ASP A 209 19.39 -1.88 0.24
CA ASP A 209 19.89 -0.65 -0.38
C ASP A 209 20.76 0.20 0.56
N THR A 210 20.94 -0.20 1.83
CA THR A 210 21.53 0.67 2.87
C THR A 210 22.94 1.17 2.52
N VAL A 211 23.74 0.37 1.82
CA VAL A 211 25.11 0.76 1.42
C VAL A 211 25.10 1.89 0.40
N ASP A 212 24.17 1.86 -0.54
CA ASP A 212 24.05 2.87 -1.60
C ASP A 212 23.31 4.12 -1.08
N ASP A 213 22.33 3.94 -0.19
CA ASP A 213 21.63 5.03 0.49
C ASP A 213 22.59 5.87 1.37
N LEU A 214 23.54 5.21 2.05
CA LEU A 214 24.59 5.90 2.82
C LEU A 214 25.49 6.77 1.95
N LYS A 215 25.84 6.32 0.74
CA LYS A 215 26.69 7.08 -0.20
C LYS A 215 25.95 8.26 -0.83
N SER A 216 24.65 8.10 -1.08
CA SER A 216 23.81 9.12 -1.71
C SER A 216 23.20 10.12 -0.72
N GLY A 217 23.35 9.89 0.58
CA GLY A 217 22.82 10.77 1.63
C GLY A 217 21.30 10.66 1.84
N VAL A 218 20.68 9.59 1.32
CA VAL A 218 19.24 9.33 1.47
C VAL A 218 18.92 9.03 2.93
N LYS A 219 17.84 9.65 3.43
CA LYS A 219 17.35 9.43 4.79
C LYS A 219 16.37 8.25 4.80
N GLY A 220 16.55 7.34 5.76
CA GLY A 220 15.61 6.24 5.99
C GLY A 220 15.85 5.49 7.30
N MET A 221 14.85 4.74 7.77
CA MET A 221 14.96 3.92 8.98
C MET A 221 16.06 2.86 8.88
N ALA A 222 16.24 2.21 7.72
CA ALA A 222 17.30 1.20 7.53
C ALA A 222 18.71 1.80 7.72
N VAL A 223 18.91 3.07 7.33
CA VAL A 223 20.15 3.82 7.55
C VAL A 223 20.30 4.26 9.02
N LEU A 224 19.21 4.77 9.61
CA LEU A 224 19.17 5.25 11.00
C LEU A 224 19.45 4.12 12.01
N PHE A 225 18.79 2.97 11.82
CA PHE A 225 18.87 1.80 12.69
C PHE A 225 19.84 0.72 12.17
N ARG A 226 20.79 1.08 11.28
CA ARG A 226 21.70 0.11 10.63
C ARG A 226 22.46 -0.83 11.58
N ASN A 227 22.74 -0.38 12.81
CA ASN A 227 23.44 -1.14 13.85
C ASN A 227 22.49 -1.87 14.80
N TRP A 228 21.19 -1.58 14.76
CA TRP A 228 20.15 -2.06 15.67
C TRP A 228 18.97 -2.69 14.93
N ILE A 229 19.17 -3.08 13.66
CA ILE A 229 18.06 -3.46 12.78
C ILE A 229 17.33 -4.70 13.29
N THR A 230 18.07 -5.67 13.83
CA THR A 230 17.47 -6.87 14.45
C THR A 230 16.59 -6.49 15.64
N THR A 231 17.07 -5.61 16.52
CA THR A 231 16.29 -5.12 17.67
C THR A 231 15.04 -4.37 17.24
N LEU A 232 15.15 -3.50 16.22
CA LEU A 232 14.02 -2.80 15.64
C LEU A 232 12.97 -3.79 15.10
N LEU A 233 13.39 -4.74 14.27
CA LEU A 233 12.50 -5.72 13.64
C LEU A 233 11.81 -6.62 14.67
N LEU A 234 12.52 -7.07 15.71
CA LEU A 234 11.93 -7.83 16.82
C LEU A 234 10.90 -7.00 17.60
N THR A 235 11.22 -5.73 17.87
CA THR A 235 10.31 -4.82 18.58
C THR A 235 9.04 -4.57 17.78
N LEU A 236 9.16 -4.38 16.47
CA LEU A 236 8.02 -4.23 15.57
C LEU A 236 7.14 -5.48 15.55
N ILE A 237 7.72 -6.68 15.43
CA ILE A 237 6.96 -7.94 15.46
C ILE A 237 6.21 -8.10 16.79
N ILE A 238 6.88 -7.90 17.93
CA ILE A 238 6.24 -8.02 19.24
C ILE A 238 5.07 -7.04 19.38
N ALA A 239 5.26 -5.80 18.94
CA ALA A 239 4.21 -4.79 18.95
C ALA A 239 3.03 -5.16 18.03
N ILE A 240 3.30 -5.64 16.81
CA ILE A 240 2.26 -6.11 15.87
C ILE A 240 1.45 -7.23 16.51
N LEU A 241 2.12 -8.27 17.05
CA LEU A 241 1.44 -9.40 17.68
C LEU A 241 0.60 -8.98 18.89
N THR A 242 1.10 -8.04 19.69
CA THR A 242 0.38 -7.49 20.85
C THR A 242 -0.88 -6.76 20.40
N LEU A 243 -0.79 -5.91 19.37
CA LEU A 243 -1.93 -5.16 18.84
C LEU A 243 -2.97 -6.09 18.22
N LEU A 244 -2.54 -7.10 17.44
CA LEU A 244 -3.44 -8.12 16.89
C LEU A 244 -4.14 -8.92 17.97
N TYR A 245 -3.43 -9.27 19.06
CA TYR A 245 -4.02 -9.94 20.22
C TYR A 245 -5.10 -9.08 20.89
N ILE A 246 -4.85 -7.78 21.08
CA ILE A 246 -5.84 -6.86 21.65
C ILE A 246 -7.07 -6.77 20.74
N THR A 247 -6.89 -6.59 19.42
CA THR A 247 -8.00 -6.57 18.46
C THR A 247 -8.83 -7.86 18.53
N ALA A 248 -8.17 -9.02 18.52
CA ALA A 248 -8.84 -10.31 18.58
C ALA A 248 -9.64 -10.48 19.88
N ARG A 249 -9.05 -10.09 21.02
CA ARG A 249 -9.70 -10.21 22.32
C ARG A 249 -10.88 -9.25 22.48
N SER A 250 -10.81 -8.06 21.90
CA SER A 250 -11.89 -7.06 21.94
C SER A 250 -13.11 -7.43 21.11
N LEU A 251 -12.94 -8.28 20.10
CA LEU A 251 -14.01 -8.72 19.20
C LEU A 251 -14.34 -10.21 19.34
N ASP A 252 -13.81 -10.87 20.39
CA ASP A 252 -13.95 -12.31 20.64
C ASP A 252 -13.67 -13.17 19.39
N LEU A 253 -12.64 -12.79 18.61
CA LEU A 253 -12.28 -13.47 17.37
C LEU A 253 -11.55 -14.79 17.64
N GLY A 254 -11.97 -15.83 16.92
CA GLY A 254 -11.36 -17.16 16.98
C GLY A 254 -9.99 -17.25 16.29
N TRP A 255 -9.36 -18.43 16.41
CA TRP A 255 -8.02 -18.72 15.89
C TRP A 255 -7.81 -18.44 14.39
N VAL A 256 -8.89 -18.44 13.59
CA VAL A 256 -8.85 -18.12 12.16
C VAL A 256 -8.38 -16.68 11.90
N PHE A 257 -8.80 -15.73 12.74
CA PHE A 257 -8.33 -14.34 12.63
C PHE A 257 -6.82 -14.24 12.89
N PHE A 258 -6.30 -14.96 13.90
CA PHE A 258 -4.87 -15.02 14.16
C PHE A 258 -4.11 -15.64 12.99
N GLY A 259 -4.60 -16.76 12.44
CA GLY A 259 -3.97 -17.40 11.27
C GLY A 259 -3.87 -16.46 10.07
N LEU A 260 -4.96 -15.78 9.71
CA LEU A 260 -5.00 -14.86 8.56
C LEU A 260 -4.19 -13.58 8.80
N SER A 261 -4.23 -13.03 10.03
CA SER A 261 -3.54 -11.78 10.36
C SER A 261 -2.03 -11.96 10.52
N VAL A 262 -1.59 -13.14 11.01
CA VAL A 262 -0.17 -13.48 11.22
C VAL A 262 0.49 -14.03 9.96
N ALA A 263 -0.24 -14.79 9.13
CA ALA A 263 0.30 -15.31 7.87
C ALA A 263 0.76 -14.18 6.93
N GLY A 264 0.08 -13.03 6.94
CA GLY A 264 0.43 -11.88 6.11
C GLY A 264 0.39 -12.23 4.60
N PRO A 265 0.86 -11.32 3.73
CA PRO A 265 0.96 -11.57 2.29
C PRO A 265 2.20 -12.39 1.89
N ALA A 266 2.61 -13.37 2.72
CA ALA A 266 3.85 -14.14 2.56
C ALA A 266 4.04 -14.75 1.16
#